data_AF-A0A093YD16-F1
#
_entry.id   AF-A0A093YD16-F1
#
_cell.length_a   1.000
_cell.length_b   1.000
_cell.length_c   1.000
_cell.angle_alpha   90.00
_cell.angle_beta   90.00
_cell.angle_gamma   90.00
#
_symmetry.space_group_name_H-M   'P 1'
#
loop_
_entity.id
_entity.type
_entity.pdbx_description
1 polymer ?
#
loop_
_entity_poly.entity_id
_entity_poly.type
_entity_poly.pdbx_seq_one_letter_code
_entity_poly.pdbx_strand_id
1 'polypeptide(L)'
;MPPSKKRKTRASASTEEVEEPLMKASTKEEEPAADDTPTQEQAPAEPSSSALAKAQERQDRFKALQARAKSSAQKNMKEAALESQRLATDPNLLTTLNRKHATASQKLLKADIEAAGGDFERKRAWDWTIEESERWDKRLKKKESHRDDQAFQDYRQDSRKVYKRQIGNMNLDTSNYEKEKMAAIERAAASGGLEIVETDDGELVAVDKDGSFYSTADSTGFVENKPDKAAVDRLVADLQQAEDARLKKRKERGQDKEEGDITYINEKNKNFNNKLSRFYNKYTAEIRDSFERGTMI
;
A
#
# COMPACT_ATOMS: atom_id res chain seq x y z
N MET A 1 3.96 -20.53 -33.52
CA MET A 1 3.16 -21.21 -32.48
C MET A 1 4.04 -21.39 -31.25
N PRO A 2 3.72 -20.69 -30.15
CA PRO A 2 3.38 -21.35 -28.87
C PRO A 2 2.17 -20.67 -28.16
N PRO A 3 1.65 -21.25 -27.05
CA PRO A 3 0.20 -21.34 -26.81
C PRO A 3 -0.42 -20.21 -25.95
N SER A 4 -1.67 -19.87 -26.29
CA SER A 4 -2.55 -18.99 -25.54
C SER A 4 -3.13 -19.71 -24.31
N LYS A 5 -2.81 -19.22 -23.11
CA LYS A 5 -3.51 -19.61 -21.88
C LYS A 5 -4.73 -18.71 -21.69
N LYS A 6 -5.89 -19.20 -22.09
CA LYS A 6 -7.20 -18.64 -21.73
C LYS A 6 -7.42 -18.84 -20.22
N ARG A 7 -7.58 -17.75 -19.45
CA ARG A 7 -8.16 -17.82 -18.10
C ARG A 7 -9.65 -17.55 -18.21
N LYS A 8 -10.42 -18.56 -17.80
CA LYS A 8 -11.87 -18.59 -17.68
C LYS A 8 -12.20 -18.13 -16.25
N THR A 9 -12.81 -16.97 -16.08
CA THR A 9 -13.42 -16.59 -14.80
C THR A 9 -14.92 -16.89 -14.89
N ARG A 10 -15.37 -17.69 -13.93
CA ARG A 10 -16.72 -18.19 -13.76
C ARG A 10 -17.53 -17.14 -13.01
N ALA A 11 -18.70 -16.80 -13.55
CA ALA A 11 -19.72 -16.03 -12.87
C ALA A 11 -20.25 -16.79 -11.65
N SER A 12 -20.38 -16.09 -10.53
CA SER A 12 -21.24 -16.46 -9.42
C SER A 12 -22.03 -15.22 -9.02
N ALA A 13 -23.31 -15.24 -9.35
CA ALA A 13 -24.32 -14.32 -8.86
C ALA A 13 -24.67 -14.68 -7.42
N SER A 14 -24.77 -13.68 -6.57
CA SER A 14 -25.54 -13.74 -5.32
C SER A 14 -26.08 -12.34 -5.05
N THR A 15 -27.38 -12.24 -5.24
CA THR A 15 -28.33 -11.18 -4.91
C THR A 15 -28.32 -10.91 -3.40
N GLU A 16 -28.37 -9.64 -3.00
CA GLU A 16 -29.02 -9.24 -1.76
C GLU A 16 -29.56 -7.81 -1.91
N GLU A 17 -30.89 -7.73 -1.91
CA GLU A 17 -31.72 -6.53 -1.95
C GLU A 17 -31.76 -5.88 -0.57
N VAL A 18 -31.77 -4.54 -0.54
CA VAL A 18 -32.23 -3.76 0.61
C VAL A 18 -33.20 -2.69 0.08
N GLU A 19 -34.49 -2.96 0.26
CA GLU A 19 -35.64 -2.04 0.34
C GLU A 19 -35.39 -1.01 1.48
N GLU A 20 -35.83 0.25 1.52
CA GLU A 20 -37.04 0.98 1.09
C GLU A 20 -36.80 2.49 1.48
N PRO A 21 -37.72 3.49 1.35
CA PRO A 21 -38.90 3.63 0.48
C PRO A 21 -38.97 5.00 -0.25
N LEU A 22 -39.78 5.03 -1.33
CA LEU A 22 -40.21 6.23 -2.06
C LEU A 22 -41.43 6.89 -1.38
N MET A 23 -41.41 8.22 -1.25
CA MET A 23 -42.63 9.02 -1.07
C MET A 23 -42.81 10.06 -2.20
N LYS A 24 -43.84 9.78 -3.01
CA LYS A 24 -44.76 10.64 -3.77
C LYS A 24 -44.68 12.16 -3.53
N ALA A 25 -44.55 12.93 -4.62
CA ALA A 25 -45.23 14.22 -4.76
C ALA A 25 -45.52 14.50 -6.24
N SER A 26 -46.78 14.83 -6.51
CA SER A 26 -47.44 15.02 -7.80
C SER A 26 -47.62 16.52 -8.06
N THR A 27 -47.32 16.99 -9.26
CA THR A 27 -47.78 18.30 -9.78
C THR A 27 -47.65 18.25 -11.31
N LYS A 28 -48.70 17.83 -12.04
CA LYS A 28 -49.88 18.58 -12.50
C LYS A 28 -49.52 19.61 -13.59
N GLU A 29 -49.71 19.19 -14.84
CA GLU A 29 -49.83 20.04 -16.03
C GLU A 29 -51.08 20.90 -15.92
N GLU A 30 -50.96 22.18 -16.28
CA GLU A 30 -52.10 23.08 -16.52
C GLU A 30 -51.65 24.09 -17.58
N GLU A 31 -52.25 24.00 -18.78
CA GLU A 31 -52.37 25.13 -19.71
C GLU A 31 -53.24 26.22 -19.07
N PRO A 32 -53.14 27.47 -19.55
CA PRO A 32 -54.38 28.00 -20.12
C PRO A 32 -54.21 28.83 -21.40
N ALA A 33 -55.27 28.74 -22.20
CA ALA A 33 -55.57 29.50 -23.40
C ALA A 33 -56.07 30.94 -23.09
N ALA A 34 -56.19 31.70 -24.18
CA ALA A 34 -56.46 33.14 -24.35
C ALA A 34 -57.78 33.69 -23.78
N ASP A 35 -57.83 35.02 -23.52
CA ASP A 35 -58.81 35.91 -24.18
C ASP A 35 -58.40 37.42 -24.19
N ASP A 36 -59.00 38.15 -25.14
CA ASP A 36 -58.76 39.47 -25.78
C ASP A 36 -58.90 40.79 -24.93
N THR A 37 -57.95 41.75 -25.04
CA THR A 37 -57.91 43.12 -25.67
C THR A 37 -58.82 44.28 -25.14
N PRO A 38 -58.37 45.57 -25.20
CA PRO A 38 -58.41 46.38 -26.44
C PRO A 38 -57.15 47.21 -26.76
N THR A 39 -56.80 47.19 -28.05
CA THR A 39 -56.34 48.26 -28.95
C THR A 39 -55.82 49.59 -28.35
N GLN A 40 -54.56 49.92 -28.65
CA GLN A 40 -54.23 51.22 -29.25
C GLN A 40 -53.28 51.05 -30.44
N GLU A 41 -53.67 51.76 -31.49
CA GLU A 41 -53.21 51.76 -32.86
C GLU A 41 -52.00 52.68 -33.01
N GLN A 42 -50.92 52.23 -33.67
CA GLN A 42 -49.98 53.13 -34.36
C GLN A 42 -49.14 52.39 -35.42
N ALA A 43 -49.02 53.07 -36.56
CA ALA A 43 -48.65 52.65 -37.90
C ALA A 43 -47.17 52.22 -38.08
N PRO A 44 -46.78 51.69 -39.26
CA PRO A 44 -45.54 50.93 -39.45
C PRO A 44 -44.33 51.86 -39.59
N ALA A 45 -43.40 51.78 -38.64
CA ALA A 45 -42.14 52.51 -38.71
C ALA A 45 -41.02 51.57 -39.18
N GLU A 46 -40.36 51.97 -40.26
CA GLU A 46 -39.17 51.35 -40.84
C GLU A 46 -38.07 51.07 -39.80
N PRO A 47 -37.21 50.05 -40.01
CA PRO A 47 -36.22 49.66 -39.00
C PRO A 47 -35.21 50.78 -38.77
N SER A 48 -35.35 51.51 -37.66
CA SER A 48 -34.31 52.45 -37.22
C SER A 48 -33.00 51.69 -37.05
N SER A 49 -31.88 52.30 -37.47
CA SER A 49 -30.52 51.75 -37.37
C SER A 49 -30.16 51.23 -35.97
N SER A 50 -30.80 51.78 -34.93
CA SER A 50 -30.66 51.36 -33.53
C SER A 50 -31.24 49.96 -33.22
N ALA A 51 -32.33 49.56 -33.90
CA ALA A 51 -32.96 48.26 -33.71
C ALA A 51 -32.16 47.14 -34.40
N LEU A 52 -31.57 47.44 -35.57
CA LEU A 52 -30.64 46.56 -36.27
C LEU A 52 -29.34 46.36 -35.47
N ALA A 53 -28.79 47.43 -34.89
CA ALA A 53 -27.62 47.35 -34.01
C ALA A 53 -27.89 46.49 -32.76
N LYS A 54 -29.05 46.64 -32.11
CA LYS A 54 -29.46 45.78 -30.98
C LYS A 54 -29.69 44.33 -31.40
N ALA A 55 -30.18 44.08 -32.61
CA ALA A 55 -30.34 42.73 -33.15
C ALA A 55 -28.98 42.07 -33.43
N GLN A 56 -28.02 42.81 -33.97
CA GLN A 56 -26.63 42.37 -34.15
C GLN A 56 -25.95 42.08 -32.81
N GLU A 57 -26.09 42.95 -31.82
CA GLU A 57 -25.56 42.73 -30.46
C GLU A 57 -26.15 41.46 -29.81
N ARG A 58 -27.45 41.18 -30.02
CA ARG A 58 -28.07 39.92 -29.59
C ARG A 58 -27.49 38.71 -30.33
N GLN A 59 -27.28 38.82 -31.65
CA GLN A 59 -26.65 37.75 -32.44
C GLN A 59 -25.21 37.49 -32.02
N ASP A 60 -24.44 38.52 -31.71
CA ASP A 60 -23.04 38.40 -31.30
C ASP A 60 -22.93 37.87 -29.87
N ARG A 61 -23.82 38.28 -28.95
CA ARG A 61 -23.95 37.62 -27.64
C ARG A 61 -24.32 36.14 -27.77
N PHE A 62 -25.21 35.80 -28.70
CA PHE A 62 -25.60 34.40 -28.95
C PHE A 62 -24.43 33.59 -29.53
N LYS A 63 -23.68 34.14 -30.49
CA LYS A 63 -22.46 33.50 -31.01
C LYS A 63 -21.40 33.33 -29.92
N ALA A 64 -21.21 34.32 -29.04
CA ALA A 64 -20.31 34.22 -27.90
C ALA A 64 -20.76 33.13 -26.91
N LEU A 65 -22.06 33.02 -26.66
CA LEU A 65 -22.63 31.96 -25.83
C LEU A 65 -22.46 30.57 -26.46
N GLN A 66 -22.66 30.44 -27.77
CA GLN A 66 -22.39 29.21 -28.51
C GLN A 66 -20.90 28.84 -28.49
N ALA A 67 -19.99 29.80 -28.66
CA ALA A 67 -18.55 29.58 -28.58
C ALA A 67 -18.15 29.12 -27.18
N ARG A 68 -18.69 29.75 -26.13
CA ARG A 68 -18.50 29.33 -24.74
C ARG A 68 -19.01 27.92 -24.50
N ALA A 69 -20.22 27.58 -24.96
CA ALA A 69 -20.81 26.25 -24.83
C ALA A 69 -19.98 25.17 -25.57
N LYS A 70 -19.48 25.48 -26.78
CA LYS A 70 -18.57 24.59 -27.52
C LYS A 70 -17.25 24.38 -26.76
N SER A 71 -16.68 25.44 -26.20
CA SER A 71 -15.43 25.37 -25.43
C SER A 71 -15.58 24.57 -24.14
N SER A 72 -16.71 24.71 -23.43
CA SER A 72 -16.99 23.95 -22.20
C SER A 72 -17.25 22.49 -22.52
N ALA A 73 -18.02 22.19 -23.58
CA ALA A 73 -18.24 20.82 -24.03
C ALA A 73 -16.91 20.12 -24.39
N GLN A 74 -16.02 20.81 -25.12
CA GLN A 74 -14.69 20.27 -25.46
C GLN A 74 -13.80 20.08 -24.23
N LYS A 75 -13.80 21.01 -23.27
CA LYS A 75 -13.06 20.86 -22.00
C LYS A 75 -13.59 19.69 -21.18
N ASN A 76 -14.91 19.55 -21.07
CA ASN A 76 -15.55 18.46 -20.33
C ASN A 76 -15.24 17.10 -20.98
N MET A 77 -15.29 17.01 -22.31
CA MET A 77 -14.92 15.78 -23.04
C MET A 77 -13.45 15.43 -22.84
N LYS A 78 -12.55 16.43 -22.90
CA LYS A 78 -11.12 16.23 -22.65
C LYS A 78 -10.86 15.79 -21.21
N GLU A 79 -11.51 16.41 -20.23
CA GLU A 79 -11.32 16.04 -18.83
C GLU A 79 -11.89 14.65 -18.54
N ALA A 80 -13.05 14.28 -19.10
CA ALA A 80 -13.59 12.92 -19.00
C ALA A 80 -12.67 11.88 -19.67
N ALA A 81 -12.05 12.22 -20.81
CA ALA A 81 -11.07 11.36 -21.46
C ALA A 81 -9.77 11.24 -20.63
N LEU A 82 -9.30 12.32 -19.99
CA LEU A 82 -8.14 12.29 -19.11
C LEU A 82 -8.43 11.56 -17.79
N GLU A 83 -9.63 11.68 -17.26
CA GLU A 83 -10.07 10.98 -16.04
C GLU A 83 -10.19 9.48 -16.28
N SER A 84 -10.80 9.06 -17.40
CA SER A 84 -10.79 7.65 -17.81
C SER A 84 -9.37 7.11 -18.07
N GLN A 85 -8.47 7.93 -18.62
CA GLN A 85 -7.05 7.56 -18.75
C GLN A 85 -6.35 7.44 -17.39
N ARG A 86 -6.57 8.38 -16.46
CA ARG A 86 -6.00 8.32 -15.09
C ARG A 86 -6.48 7.08 -14.34
N LEU A 87 -7.76 6.73 -14.47
CA LEU A 87 -8.34 5.52 -13.90
C LEU A 87 -7.79 4.25 -14.57
N ALA A 88 -7.54 4.29 -15.88
CA ALA A 88 -6.96 3.16 -16.62
C ALA A 88 -5.45 2.99 -16.39
N THR A 89 -4.72 4.03 -15.97
CA THR A 89 -3.29 3.93 -15.68
C THR A 89 -3.04 3.30 -14.32
N ASP A 90 -2.40 2.12 -14.33
CA ASP A 90 -1.96 1.49 -13.08
C ASP A 90 -0.89 2.37 -12.38
N PRO A 91 -1.07 2.72 -11.09
CA PRO A 91 -0.08 3.52 -10.36
C PRO A 91 1.28 2.81 -10.26
N ASN A 92 1.27 1.47 -10.22
CA ASN A 92 2.49 0.65 -10.21
C ASN A 92 3.28 0.79 -11.53
N LEU A 93 2.60 0.92 -12.68
CA LEU A 93 3.27 1.08 -13.97
C LEU A 93 4.07 2.39 -14.00
N LEU A 94 3.51 3.48 -13.48
CA LEU A 94 4.19 4.78 -13.39
C LEU A 94 5.50 4.68 -12.59
N THR A 95 5.50 3.99 -11.44
CA THR A 95 6.73 3.80 -10.66
C THR A 95 7.80 3.03 -11.44
N THR A 96 7.40 1.99 -12.20
CA THR A 96 8.34 1.22 -13.02
C THR A 96 8.90 2.04 -14.19
N LEU A 97 8.07 2.88 -14.81
CA LEU A 97 8.49 3.79 -15.88
C LEU A 97 9.46 4.83 -15.35
N ASN A 98 9.16 5.45 -14.21
CA ASN A 98 10.06 6.41 -13.56
C ASN A 98 11.41 5.76 -13.20
N ARG A 99 11.42 4.52 -12.69
CA ARG A 99 12.66 3.77 -12.45
C ARG A 99 13.44 3.53 -13.75
N LYS A 100 12.77 3.10 -14.82
CA LYS A 100 13.40 2.90 -16.13
C LYS A 100 13.97 4.21 -16.69
N HIS A 101 13.21 5.29 -16.59
CA HIS A 101 13.64 6.63 -17.00
C HIS A 101 14.88 7.08 -16.22
N ALA A 102 14.89 6.95 -14.89
CA ALA A 102 16.05 7.26 -14.06
C ALA A 102 17.28 6.41 -14.43
N THR A 103 17.12 5.11 -14.71
CA THR A 103 18.24 4.28 -15.17
C THR A 103 18.73 4.68 -16.56
N ALA A 104 17.83 5.12 -17.45
CA ALA A 104 18.19 5.56 -18.79
C ALA A 104 18.94 6.90 -18.75
N SER A 105 18.46 7.87 -17.98
CA SER A 105 19.15 9.15 -17.81
C SER A 105 20.53 8.99 -17.19
N GLN A 106 20.68 8.12 -16.18
CA GLN A 106 22.00 7.79 -15.60
C GLN A 106 22.94 7.15 -16.63
N LYS A 107 22.45 6.27 -17.49
CA LYS A 107 23.24 5.65 -18.56
C LYS A 107 23.67 6.66 -19.62
N LEU A 108 22.78 7.58 -20.00
CA LEU A 108 23.10 8.67 -20.93
C LEU A 108 24.19 9.58 -20.33
N LEU A 109 24.00 10.04 -19.09
CA LEU A 109 25.00 10.86 -18.40
C LEU A 109 26.36 10.15 -18.27
N LYS A 110 26.36 8.85 -18.00
CA LYS A 110 27.58 8.04 -17.98
C LYS A 110 28.27 8.05 -19.35
N ALA A 111 27.52 7.80 -20.43
CA ALA A 111 28.07 7.81 -21.79
C ALA A 111 28.61 9.19 -22.19
N ASP A 112 27.93 10.27 -21.83
CA ASP A 112 28.37 11.65 -22.12
C ASP A 112 29.68 11.99 -21.38
N ILE A 113 29.81 11.57 -20.11
CA ILE A 113 31.02 11.81 -19.30
C ILE A 113 32.20 10.97 -19.80
N GLU A 114 31.96 9.70 -20.18
CA GLU A 114 32.98 8.84 -20.78
C GLU A 114 33.43 9.36 -22.15
N ALA A 115 32.51 9.86 -22.98
CA ALA A 115 32.83 10.49 -24.26
C ALA A 115 33.66 11.78 -24.09
N ALA A 116 33.44 12.52 -23.00
CA ALA A 116 34.24 13.68 -22.62
C ALA A 116 35.60 13.30 -21.98
N GLY A 117 35.88 12.00 -21.77
CA GLY A 117 37.14 11.50 -21.20
C GLY A 117 37.21 11.56 -19.67
N GLY A 118 36.09 11.72 -18.97
CA GLY A 118 36.03 11.77 -17.51
C GLY A 118 35.54 10.47 -16.86
N ASP A 119 35.87 10.30 -15.56
CA ASP A 119 35.36 9.20 -14.74
C ASP A 119 33.97 9.52 -14.15
N PHE A 120 32.91 8.85 -14.61
CA PHE A 120 31.54 9.03 -14.12
C PHE A 120 31.42 8.76 -12.61
N GLU A 121 32.02 7.67 -12.12
CA GLU A 121 31.91 7.28 -10.72
C GLU A 121 32.62 8.26 -9.79
N ARG A 122 33.74 8.84 -10.26
CA ARG A 122 34.44 9.90 -9.54
C ARG A 122 33.53 11.11 -9.40
N LYS A 123 32.99 11.65 -10.51
CA LYS A 123 32.09 12.81 -10.48
C LYS A 123 30.87 12.58 -9.58
N ARG A 124 30.27 11.39 -9.65
CA ARG A 124 29.15 11.01 -8.76
C ARG A 124 29.56 10.97 -7.28
N ALA A 125 30.77 10.51 -6.96
CA ALA A 125 31.25 10.44 -5.58
C ALA A 125 31.45 11.83 -4.96
N TRP A 126 31.71 12.87 -5.77
CA TRP A 126 31.74 14.26 -5.29
C TRP A 126 30.37 14.75 -4.81
N ASP A 127 29.29 14.26 -5.40
CA ASP A 127 27.92 14.66 -5.07
C ASP A 127 27.34 13.90 -3.87
N TRP A 128 28.09 12.95 -3.28
CA TRP A 128 27.61 12.21 -2.10
C TRP A 128 27.57 13.10 -0.86
N THR A 129 26.36 13.26 -0.32
CA THR A 129 26.16 13.90 0.97
C THR A 129 26.55 12.95 2.11
N ILE A 130 26.98 13.51 3.24
CA ILE A 130 27.35 12.74 4.44
C ILE A 130 26.17 11.86 4.89
N GLU A 131 24.95 12.41 4.88
CA GLU A 131 23.74 11.67 5.24
C GLU A 131 23.46 10.48 4.31
N GLU A 132 23.69 10.64 3.01
CA GLU A 132 23.50 9.55 2.05
C GLU A 132 24.54 8.44 2.25
N SER A 133 25.80 8.81 2.47
CA SER A 133 26.87 7.87 2.82
C SER A 133 26.55 7.10 4.09
N GLU A 134 26.13 7.77 5.15
CA GLU A 134 25.75 7.10 6.40
C GLU A 134 24.56 6.15 6.22
N ARG A 135 23.54 6.54 5.45
CA ARG A 135 22.38 5.68 5.16
C ARG A 135 22.79 4.46 4.36
N TRP A 136 23.74 4.61 3.43
CA TRP A 136 24.32 3.52 2.67
C TRP A 136 25.10 2.55 3.57
N ASP A 137 25.96 3.06 4.45
CA ASP A 137 26.73 2.26 5.41
C ASP A 137 25.82 1.52 6.40
N LYS A 138 24.78 2.20 6.91
CA LYS A 138 23.74 1.58 7.74
C LYS A 138 23.06 0.42 7.01
N ARG A 139 22.80 0.56 5.70
CA ARG A 139 22.21 -0.50 4.87
C ARG A 139 23.16 -1.68 4.66
N LEU A 140 24.44 -1.42 4.35
CA LEU A 140 25.45 -2.46 4.19
C LEU A 140 25.68 -3.23 5.49
N LYS A 141 25.84 -2.51 6.61
CA LYS A 141 25.97 -3.10 7.95
C LYS A 141 24.76 -3.94 8.32
N LYS A 142 23.55 -3.47 8.01
CA LYS A 142 22.32 -4.27 8.20
C LYS A 142 22.34 -5.56 7.37
N LYS A 143 22.73 -5.48 6.09
CA LYS A 143 22.85 -6.65 5.21
C LYS A 143 23.88 -7.66 5.73
N GLU A 144 25.03 -7.18 6.17
CA GLU A 144 26.07 -8.01 6.77
C GLU A 144 25.57 -8.68 8.06
N SER A 145 24.98 -7.90 8.97
CA SER A 145 24.41 -8.46 10.20
C SER A 145 23.36 -9.54 9.92
N HIS A 146 22.53 -9.38 8.88
CA HIS A 146 21.57 -10.40 8.46
C HIS A 146 22.21 -11.65 7.85
N ARG A 147 23.35 -11.53 7.15
CA ARG A 147 24.10 -12.68 6.64
C ARG A 147 24.61 -13.51 7.81
N ASP A 148 25.20 -12.85 8.79
CA ASP A 148 25.81 -13.53 9.94
C ASP A 148 24.73 -14.10 10.88
N ASP A 149 23.56 -13.45 10.94
CA ASP A 149 22.37 -13.92 11.66
C ASP A 149 21.60 -15.07 10.97
N GLN A 150 22.03 -15.56 9.80
CA GLN A 150 21.28 -16.60 9.09
C GLN A 150 21.37 -17.99 9.75
N ALA A 151 22.50 -18.29 10.40
CA ALA A 151 22.71 -19.58 11.07
C ALA A 151 22.06 -19.59 12.47
N PHE A 152 21.59 -20.78 12.88
CA PHE A 152 21.14 -20.99 14.25
C PHE A 152 22.35 -20.96 15.19
N GLN A 153 22.28 -20.10 16.21
CA GLN A 153 23.32 -19.95 17.25
C GLN A 153 22.74 -20.32 18.63
N ASP A 154 21.68 -19.60 19.04
CA ASP A 154 20.99 -19.78 20.32
C ASP A 154 19.48 -19.58 20.16
N TYR A 155 18.69 -20.24 21.01
CA TYR A 155 17.24 -20.12 21.10
C TYR A 155 16.79 -18.71 21.46
N ARG A 156 17.54 -17.97 22.28
CA ARG A 156 17.20 -16.56 22.61
C ARG A 156 17.31 -15.65 21.40
N GLN A 157 18.31 -15.87 20.55
CA GLN A 157 18.48 -15.09 19.33
C GLN A 157 17.42 -15.43 18.29
N ASP A 158 17.08 -16.72 18.15
CA ASP A 158 16.02 -17.15 17.25
C ASP A 158 14.65 -16.63 17.70
N SER A 159 14.32 -16.70 18.99
CA SER A 159 13.08 -16.13 19.53
C SER A 159 13.02 -14.62 19.31
N ARG A 160 14.13 -13.89 19.51
CA ARG A 160 14.21 -12.45 19.18
C ARG A 160 13.95 -12.18 17.71
N LYS A 161 14.47 -13.00 16.79
CA LYS A 161 14.24 -12.85 15.34
C LYS A 161 12.79 -13.10 14.97
N VAL A 162 12.18 -14.13 15.54
CA VAL A 162 10.74 -14.44 15.37
C VAL A 162 9.89 -13.29 15.89
N TYR A 163 10.18 -12.80 17.10
CA TYR A 163 9.47 -11.69 17.73
C TYR A 163 9.56 -10.41 16.91
N LYS A 164 10.76 -10.00 16.47
CA LYS A 164 10.94 -8.82 15.61
C LYS A 164 10.16 -8.93 14.30
N ARG A 165 10.12 -10.14 13.71
CA ARG A 165 9.34 -10.39 12.50
C ARG A 165 7.84 -10.28 12.77
N GLN A 166 7.36 -10.80 13.90
CA GLN A 166 5.97 -10.68 14.31
C GLN A 166 5.60 -9.21 14.52
N ILE A 167 6.41 -8.42 15.24
CA ILE A 167 6.19 -6.97 15.37
C ILE A 167 6.14 -6.29 14.01
N GLY A 168 7.08 -6.58 13.11
CA GLY A 168 7.11 -5.96 11.79
C GLY A 168 5.90 -6.30 10.92
N ASN A 169 5.20 -7.39 11.23
CA ASN A 169 4.00 -7.83 10.51
C ASN A 169 2.70 -7.40 11.22
N MET A 170 2.75 -6.89 12.45
CA MET A 170 1.57 -6.44 13.17
C MET A 170 1.04 -5.14 12.55
N ASN A 171 -0.27 -5.09 12.32
CA ASN A 171 -0.96 -3.88 11.88
C ASN A 171 -1.45 -3.12 13.12
N LEU A 172 -0.92 -1.93 13.35
CA LEU A 172 -1.35 -1.07 14.46
C LEU A 172 -2.60 -0.27 14.05
N ASP A 173 -3.64 -0.33 14.88
CA ASP A 173 -4.85 0.49 14.71
C ASP A 173 -4.76 1.75 15.56
N THR A 174 -4.29 2.83 14.95
CA THR A 174 -4.11 4.12 15.64
C THR A 174 -5.43 4.74 16.07
N SER A 175 -6.51 4.50 15.33
CA SER A 175 -7.82 5.10 15.59
C SER A 175 -8.48 4.56 16.86
N ASN A 176 -8.41 3.25 17.07
CA ASN A 176 -8.94 2.63 18.27
C ASN A 176 -8.08 2.97 19.49
N TYR A 177 -6.75 3.03 19.33
CA TYR A 177 -5.85 3.50 20.37
C TYR A 177 -6.17 4.93 20.82
N GLU A 178 -6.42 5.86 19.89
CA GLU A 178 -6.80 7.24 20.23
C GLU A 178 -8.14 7.31 20.96
N LYS A 179 -9.14 6.52 20.55
CA LYS A 179 -10.43 6.44 21.26
C LYS A 179 -10.28 5.92 22.68
N GLU A 180 -9.54 4.83 22.86
CA GLU A 180 -9.26 4.25 24.17
C GLU A 180 -8.49 5.23 25.07
N LYS A 181 -7.51 5.94 24.49
CA LYS A 181 -6.78 7.02 25.17
C LYS A 181 -7.71 8.12 25.66
N MET A 182 -8.57 8.64 24.79
CA MET A 182 -9.52 9.70 25.17
C MET A 182 -10.51 9.24 26.24
N ALA A 183 -11.03 8.02 26.12
CA ALA A 183 -11.94 7.45 27.12
C ALA A 183 -11.27 7.22 28.48
N ALA A 184 -9.98 6.85 28.49
CA ALA A 184 -9.21 6.72 29.72
C ALA A 184 -8.94 8.08 30.37
N ILE A 185 -8.59 9.10 29.58
CA ILE A 185 -8.43 10.48 30.07
C ILE A 185 -9.76 11.01 30.63
N GLU A 186 -10.88 10.76 29.97
CA GLU A 186 -12.22 11.16 30.46
C GLU A 186 -12.57 10.47 31.78
N ARG A 187 -12.24 9.17 31.92
CA ARG A 187 -12.43 8.44 33.18
C ARG A 187 -11.55 8.97 34.31
N ALA A 188 -10.29 9.30 34.01
CA ALA A 188 -9.39 9.96 34.97
C ALA A 188 -9.96 11.33 35.38
N ALA A 189 -10.53 12.09 34.43
CA ALA A 189 -11.10 13.40 34.70
C ALA A 189 -12.35 13.31 35.59
N ALA A 190 -13.21 12.33 35.31
CA ALA A 190 -14.41 12.06 36.10
C ALA A 190 -14.10 11.55 37.52
N SER A 191 -13.02 10.78 37.68
CA SER A 191 -12.57 10.27 38.99
C SER A 191 -11.73 11.28 39.79
N GLY A 192 -11.36 12.42 39.18
CA GLY A 192 -10.50 13.41 39.81
C GLY A 192 -9.03 12.97 39.94
N GLY A 193 -8.61 11.96 39.16
CA GLY A 193 -7.26 11.39 39.18
C GLY A 193 -6.22 12.14 38.35
N LEU A 194 -6.60 13.24 37.66
CA LEU A 194 -5.63 14.12 37.01
C LEU A 194 -4.99 15.07 38.02
N GLU A 195 -3.70 14.90 38.23
CA GLU A 195 -2.85 15.81 38.98
C GLU A 195 -2.25 16.83 37.99
N ILE A 196 -2.46 18.12 38.27
CA ILE A 196 -1.87 19.18 37.48
C ILE A 196 -0.45 19.39 38.01
N VAL A 197 0.54 18.94 37.25
CA VAL A 197 1.96 19.09 37.58
C VAL A 197 2.51 20.24 36.73
N GLU A 198 3.10 21.24 37.39
CA GLU A 198 3.88 22.29 36.73
C GLU A 198 5.25 21.72 36.38
N THR A 199 5.58 21.63 35.09
CA THR A 199 6.91 21.22 34.63
C THR A 199 7.93 22.34 34.86
N ASP A 200 9.22 22.01 34.83
CA ASP A 200 10.32 22.98 35.06
C ASP A 200 10.32 24.16 34.06
N ASP A 201 9.60 24.02 32.94
CA ASP A 201 9.39 25.06 31.92
C ASP A 201 8.17 25.98 32.21
N GLY A 202 7.45 25.76 33.32
CA GLY A 202 6.26 26.52 33.71
C GLY A 202 4.97 26.11 32.97
N GLU A 203 4.98 24.98 32.26
CA GLU A 203 3.78 24.44 31.60
C GLU A 203 3.00 23.52 32.57
N LEU A 204 1.70 23.78 32.72
CA LEU A 204 0.81 22.94 33.54
C LEU A 204 0.39 21.71 32.73
N VAL A 205 0.96 20.55 33.05
CA VAL A 205 0.65 19.27 32.41
C VAL A 205 -0.25 18.45 33.32
N ALA A 206 -1.42 18.07 32.81
CA ALA A 206 -2.32 17.17 33.54
C ALA A 206 -1.81 15.72 33.42
N VAL A 207 -1.22 15.22 34.50
CA VAL A 207 -0.66 13.86 34.60
C VAL A 207 -1.65 12.98 35.36
N ASP A 208 -1.98 11.84 34.76
CA ASP A 208 -2.81 10.82 35.40
C ASP A 208 -2.01 10.10 36.50
N LYS A 209 -2.38 10.32 37.77
CA LYS A 209 -1.66 9.77 38.94
C LYS A 209 -1.94 8.27 39.13
N ASP A 210 -3.16 7.85 38.81
CA ASP A 210 -3.63 6.48 39.01
C ASP A 210 -3.17 5.54 37.87
N GLY A 211 -2.57 6.10 36.81
CA GLY A 211 -2.02 5.34 35.68
C GLY A 211 -3.09 4.59 34.90
N SER A 212 -4.29 5.17 34.77
CA SER A 212 -5.44 4.56 34.09
C SER A 212 -5.18 4.27 32.61
N PHE A 213 -4.41 5.12 31.93
CA PHE A 213 -3.96 4.90 30.56
C PHE A 213 -2.47 4.55 30.45
N TYR A 214 -1.63 5.34 31.12
CA TYR A 214 -0.20 5.07 31.22
C TYR A 214 0.08 4.35 32.53
N SER A 215 0.02 3.02 32.49
CA SER A 215 0.18 2.16 33.67
C SER A 215 1.55 2.38 34.34
N THR A 216 1.54 2.71 35.63
CA THR A 216 2.73 2.70 36.49
C THR A 216 2.90 1.32 37.13
N ALA A 217 4.06 1.05 37.75
CA ALA A 217 4.35 -0.25 38.38
C ALA A 217 3.30 -0.68 39.43
N ASP A 218 2.66 0.30 40.07
CA ASP A 218 1.66 0.09 41.12
C ASP A 218 0.21 0.10 40.59
N SER A 219 0.01 0.35 39.28
CA SER A 219 -1.33 0.38 38.68
C SER A 219 -1.89 -1.03 38.44
N THR A 220 -3.16 -1.25 38.81
CA THR A 220 -3.83 -2.56 38.71
C THR A 220 -4.88 -2.61 37.59
N GLY A 221 -5.01 -1.55 36.77
CA GLY A 221 -6.05 -1.42 35.75
C GLY A 221 -6.05 -2.51 34.67
N PHE A 222 -4.92 -3.19 34.46
CA PHE A 222 -4.82 -4.29 33.49
C PHE A 222 -5.73 -5.49 33.84
N VAL A 223 -6.02 -5.73 35.12
CA VAL A 223 -6.79 -6.91 35.57
C VAL A 223 -8.23 -6.88 35.06
N GLU A 224 -8.82 -5.70 34.90
CA GLU A 224 -10.20 -5.51 34.44
C GLU A 224 -10.32 -5.43 32.91
N ASN A 225 -9.21 -5.47 32.17
CA ASN A 225 -9.23 -5.34 30.72
C ASN A 225 -9.81 -6.60 30.05
N LYS A 226 -10.99 -6.45 29.45
CA LYS A 226 -11.65 -7.48 28.63
C LYS A 226 -11.56 -7.07 27.17
N PRO A 227 -10.60 -7.61 26.40
CA PRO A 227 -10.44 -7.25 24.99
C PRO A 227 -11.67 -7.65 24.19
N ASP A 228 -11.94 -6.90 23.12
CA ASP A 228 -13.00 -7.25 22.19
C ASP A 228 -12.72 -8.61 21.52
N LYS A 229 -13.78 -9.37 21.24
CA LYS A 229 -13.69 -10.69 20.61
C LYS A 229 -13.01 -10.60 19.25
N ALA A 230 -13.27 -9.53 18.49
CA ALA A 230 -12.62 -9.33 17.20
C ALA A 230 -11.09 -9.16 17.33
N ALA A 231 -10.59 -8.57 18.42
CA ALA A 231 -9.15 -8.45 18.67
C ALA A 231 -8.53 -9.81 19.01
N VAL A 232 -9.25 -10.64 19.78
CA VAL A 232 -8.84 -12.02 20.09
C VAL A 232 -8.79 -12.87 18.82
N ASP A 233 -9.81 -12.77 17.95
CA ASP A 233 -9.85 -13.51 16.69
C ASP A 233 -8.69 -13.15 15.76
N ARG A 234 -8.32 -11.85 15.69
CA ARG A 234 -7.12 -11.40 14.95
C ARG A 234 -5.84 -12.01 15.52
N LEU A 235 -5.68 -12.03 16.84
CA LEU A 235 -4.52 -12.66 17.48
C LEU A 235 -4.43 -14.15 17.16
N VAL A 236 -5.56 -14.87 17.22
CA VAL A 236 -5.60 -16.30 16.90
C VAL A 236 -5.26 -16.53 15.43
N ALA A 237 -5.80 -15.72 14.51
CA ALA A 237 -5.49 -15.79 13.09
C ALA A 237 -3.98 -15.56 12.82
N ASP A 238 -3.37 -14.58 13.49
CA ASP A 238 -1.94 -14.30 13.37
C ASP A 238 -1.07 -15.46 13.90
N LEU A 239 -1.47 -16.09 15.00
CA LEU A 239 -0.81 -17.28 15.53
C LEU A 239 -0.89 -18.46 14.56
N GLN A 240 -2.07 -18.74 14.02
CA GLN A 240 -2.28 -19.79 13.02
C GLN A 240 -1.45 -19.53 11.75
N GLN A 241 -1.44 -18.28 11.25
CA GLN A 241 -0.65 -17.90 10.09
C GLN A 241 0.86 -18.09 10.33
N ALA A 242 1.34 -17.78 11.54
CA ALA A 242 2.73 -17.99 11.91
C ALA A 242 3.09 -19.49 11.95
N GLU A 243 2.21 -20.34 12.47
CA GLU A 243 2.37 -21.79 12.48
C GLU A 243 2.35 -22.39 11.07
N ASP A 244 1.40 -21.97 10.24
CA ASP A 244 1.29 -22.40 8.85
C ASP A 244 2.52 -22.03 8.04
N ALA A 245 3.05 -20.81 8.22
CA ALA A 245 4.29 -20.40 7.58
C ALA A 245 5.48 -21.27 8.00
N ARG A 246 5.55 -21.67 9.28
CA ARG A 246 6.58 -22.58 9.79
C ARG A 246 6.44 -23.99 9.23
N LEU A 247 5.21 -24.52 9.19
CA LEU A 247 4.90 -25.85 8.66
C LEU A 247 5.15 -25.92 7.16
N LYS A 248 4.76 -24.89 6.40
CA LYS A 248 5.03 -24.78 4.96
C LYS A 248 6.53 -24.82 4.67
N LYS A 249 7.35 -24.01 5.36
CA LYS A 249 8.81 -24.04 5.21
C LYS A 249 9.44 -25.38 5.62
N ARG A 250 8.84 -26.10 6.57
CA ARG A 250 9.28 -27.45 6.93
C ARG A 250 8.94 -28.44 5.81
N LYS A 251 7.73 -28.35 5.24
CA LYS A 251 7.28 -29.21 4.14
C LYS A 251 8.11 -28.98 2.88
N GLU A 252 8.38 -27.72 2.50
CA GLU A 252 9.22 -27.37 1.36
C GLU A 252 10.64 -27.95 1.47
N ARG A 253 11.21 -28.00 2.68
CA ARG A 253 12.52 -28.63 2.94
C ARG A 253 12.50 -30.15 2.94
N GLY A 254 11.33 -30.77 3.09
CA GLY A 254 11.15 -32.23 3.01
C GLY A 254 10.75 -32.72 1.62
N GLN A 255 10.15 -31.83 0.81
CA GLN A 255 9.86 -32.04 -0.61
C GLN A 255 11.09 -31.71 -1.45
N ASP A 256 12.19 -32.42 -1.22
CA ASP A 256 13.27 -32.43 -2.21
C ASP A 256 12.70 -33.01 -3.51
N LYS A 257 12.81 -32.26 -4.60
CA LYS A 257 12.58 -32.81 -5.94
C LYS A 257 13.58 -33.96 -6.13
N GLU A 258 13.09 -35.15 -6.44
CA GLU A 258 13.91 -36.34 -6.70
C GLU A 258 14.65 -36.17 -8.04
N GLU A 259 15.58 -35.23 -8.10
CA GLU A 259 16.38 -34.90 -9.29
C GLU A 259 17.75 -35.59 -9.26
N GLY A 260 17.89 -36.68 -8.50
CA GLY A 260 19.13 -37.43 -8.38
C GLY A 260 18.92 -38.90 -8.01
N ASP A 261 20.01 -39.66 -8.01
CA ASP A 261 19.99 -41.10 -7.76
C ASP A 261 19.47 -41.45 -6.36
N ILE A 262 18.54 -42.40 -6.31
CA ILE A 262 17.92 -42.84 -5.07
C ILE A 262 18.89 -43.75 -4.32
N THR A 263 19.57 -43.20 -3.31
CA THR A 263 20.54 -43.91 -2.45
C THR A 263 19.91 -44.54 -1.20
N TYR A 264 18.57 -44.56 -1.08
CA TYR A 264 17.86 -45.01 0.11
C TYR A 264 16.70 -45.96 -0.23
N ILE A 265 16.40 -46.88 0.70
CA ILE A 265 15.29 -47.84 0.58
C ILE A 265 14.04 -47.35 1.34
N ASN A 266 14.23 -46.64 2.47
CA ASN A 266 13.12 -46.11 3.30
C ASN A 266 13.38 -44.65 3.72
N GLU A 267 12.35 -43.95 4.22
CA GLU A 267 12.46 -42.54 4.61
C GLU A 267 13.41 -42.32 5.80
N LYS A 268 13.49 -43.27 6.73
CA LYS A 268 14.44 -43.20 7.85
C LYS A 268 15.89 -43.28 7.37
N ASN A 269 16.15 -44.12 6.37
CA ASN A 269 17.43 -44.31 5.70
C ASN A 269 17.76 -43.04 4.88
N LYS A 270 16.79 -42.44 4.17
CA LYS A 270 16.97 -41.11 3.55
C LYS A 270 17.45 -40.08 4.56
N ASN A 271 16.79 -39.97 5.71
CA ASN A 271 17.15 -39.01 6.74
C ASN A 271 18.53 -39.31 7.36
N PHE A 272 18.89 -40.59 7.48
CA PHE A 272 20.21 -41.02 7.95
C PHE A 272 21.31 -40.72 6.93
N ASN A 273 21.12 -41.05 5.66
CA ASN A 273 22.03 -40.72 4.57
C ASN A 273 22.18 -39.19 4.42
N ASN A 274 21.10 -38.42 4.59
CA ASN A 274 21.14 -36.96 4.64
C ASN A 274 21.91 -36.43 5.85
N LYS A 275 21.93 -37.15 6.98
CA LYS A 275 22.79 -36.81 8.11
C LYS A 275 24.24 -37.10 7.77
N LEU A 276 24.55 -38.29 7.24
CA LEU A 276 25.90 -38.66 6.83
C LEU A 276 26.46 -37.71 5.77
N SER A 277 25.65 -37.33 4.79
CA SER A 277 26.06 -36.43 3.72
C SER A 277 26.51 -35.07 4.26
N ARG A 278 25.80 -34.51 5.25
CA ARG A 278 26.15 -33.23 5.89
C ARG A 278 27.50 -33.27 6.61
N PHE A 279 27.86 -34.40 7.23
CA PHE A 279 29.10 -34.51 8.01
C PHE A 279 30.30 -35.01 7.19
N TYR A 280 30.07 -36.00 6.31
CA TYR A 280 31.14 -36.76 5.67
C TYR A 280 31.39 -36.40 4.22
N ASN A 281 30.42 -35.82 3.48
CA ASN A 281 30.65 -35.50 2.05
C ASN A 281 31.84 -34.56 1.82
N LYS A 282 32.15 -33.69 2.79
CA LYS A 282 33.33 -32.82 2.72
C LYS A 282 34.64 -33.63 2.66
N TYR A 283 34.70 -34.78 3.30
CA TYR A 283 35.89 -35.63 3.40
C TYR A 283 35.87 -36.81 2.42
N THR A 284 34.69 -37.22 1.94
CA THR A 284 34.51 -38.35 1.03
C THR A 284 34.24 -37.93 -0.41
N ALA A 285 34.48 -36.65 -0.75
CA ALA A 285 34.27 -36.12 -2.10
C ALA A 285 35.09 -36.89 -3.14
N GLU A 286 36.39 -37.06 -2.91
CA GLU A 286 37.29 -37.79 -3.82
C GLU A 286 36.84 -39.24 -4.04
N ILE A 287 36.40 -39.91 -2.96
CA ILE A 287 35.91 -41.29 -3.02
C ILE A 287 34.63 -41.36 -3.87
N ARG A 288 33.68 -40.45 -3.65
CA ARG A 288 32.44 -40.38 -4.44
C ARG A 288 32.75 -40.12 -5.91
N ASP A 289 33.60 -39.15 -6.18
CA ASP A 289 34.07 -38.79 -7.51
C ASP A 289 34.75 -39.96 -8.24
N SER A 290 35.59 -40.74 -7.54
CA SER A 290 36.19 -41.96 -8.09
C SER A 290 35.14 -43.03 -8.38
N PHE A 291 34.11 -43.19 -7.54
CA PHE A 291 32.99 -44.09 -7.84
C PHE A 291 32.21 -43.65 -9.09
N GLU A 292 31.94 -42.36 -9.23
CA GLU A 292 31.26 -41.79 -10.41
C GLU A 292 32.12 -41.90 -11.68
N ARG A 293 33.45 -41.86 -11.54
CA ARG A 293 34.42 -42.06 -12.64
C ARG A 293 34.79 -43.52 -12.92
N GLY A 294 34.17 -44.50 -12.24
CA GLY A 294 34.39 -45.93 -12.52
C GLY A 294 35.56 -46.56 -11.76
N THR A 295 35.79 -46.17 -10.52
CA THR A 295 36.78 -46.74 -9.57
C THR A 295 38.24 -46.66 -9.99
N MET A 296 38.58 -45.89 -11.02
CA MET A 296 39.98 -45.53 -11.29
C MET A 296 40.49 -44.58 -10.19
N ILE A 297 41.59 -45.00 -9.55
CA ILE A 297 42.41 -44.18 -8.65
C ILE A 297 43.15 -43.13 -9.46
#